data_AF-A0A2T5H0K6-F1
#
_entry.id   AF-A0A2T5H0K6-F1
#
_cell.length_a   1.000
_cell.length_b   1.000
_cell.length_c   1.000
_cell.angle_alpha   90.00
_cell.angle_beta   90.00
_cell.angle_gamma   90.00
#
_symmetry.space_group_name_H-M   'P 1'
#
loop_
_entity.id
_entity.type
_entity.pdbx_description
1 polymer ?
#
loop_
_entity_poly.entity_id
_entity_poly.type
_entity_poly.pdbx_seq_one_letter_code
_entity_poly.pdbx_strand_id
1 'polypeptide(L)' 'MGNCYHHALSSARKWGGAAEDYLPLHQWFDESKEITADFRHRALRHHALS' A
#
# COMPACT_ATOMS: atom_id res chain seq x y z
N MET A 1 10.14 2.61 9.75
CA MET A 1 10.38 2.14 8.37
C MET A 1 10.31 0.61 8.27
N GLY A 2 9.22 -0.02 8.77
CA GLY A 2 9.13 -1.49 8.88
C GLY A 2 7.98 -2.13 8.12
N ASN A 3 7.36 -1.48 7.12
CA ASN A 3 6.02 -1.87 6.67
C ASN A 3 5.91 -2.46 5.26
N CYS A 4 6.64 -1.98 4.24
CA CYS A 4 6.41 -2.44 2.87
C CYS A 4 6.68 -3.94 2.66
N TYR A 5 7.82 -4.44 3.14
CA TYR A 5 8.16 -5.87 3.02
C TYR A 5 7.25 -6.76 3.89
N HIS A 6 6.85 -6.28 5.06
CA HIS A 6 5.92 -7.02 5.91
C HIS A 6 4.52 -7.11 5.28
N HIS A 7 4.05 -6.05 4.62
CA HIS A 7 2.83 -6.09 3.81
C HIS A 7 2.97 -7.00 2.61
N ALA A 8 4.12 -7.01 1.94
CA ALA A 8 4.41 -7.88 0.82
C ALA A 8 4.37 -9.37 1.21
N LEU A 9 4.97 -9.73 2.35
CA LEU A 9 4.88 -11.08 2.92
C LEU A 9 3.45 -11.50 3.24
N SER A 10 2.63 -10.58 3.77
CA SER A 10 1.22 -10.84 4.06
C SER A 10 0.40 -11.04 2.78
N SER A 11 0.67 -10.25 1.73
CA SER A 11 0.06 -10.42 0.40
C SER A 11 0.42 -11.77 -0.23
N ALA A 12 1.70 -12.15 -0.22
CA ALA A 12 2.15 -13.45 -0.72
C ALA A 12 1.50 -14.62 0.04
N ARG A 13 1.35 -14.51 1.36
CA ARG A 13 0.62 -15.51 2.17
C ARG A 13 -0.85 -15.64 1.82
N LYS A 14 -1.51 -14.53 1.50
CA LYS A 14 -2.96 -14.50 1.25
C LYS A 14 -3.33 -14.91 -0.19
N TRP A 15 -2.49 -14.55 -1.15
CA TRP A 15 -2.81 -14.67 -2.58
C TRP A 15 -1.87 -15.60 -3.35
N GLY A 16 -0.83 -16.13 -2.70
CA GLY A 16 0.24 -16.91 -3.34
C GLY A 16 1.27 -16.01 -4.05
N GLY A 17 2.33 -16.63 -4.56
CA GLY A 17 3.46 -15.93 -5.21
C GLY A 17 4.58 -15.55 -4.24
N ALA A 18 5.52 -14.73 -4.71
CA ALA A 18 6.69 -14.31 -3.95
C ALA A 18 6.47 -12.90 -3.36
N ALA A 19 7.06 -12.59 -2.21
CA ALA A 19 6.88 -11.29 -1.57
C ALA A 19 7.47 -10.15 -2.45
N GLU A 20 8.50 -10.48 -3.20
CA GLU A 20 9.19 -9.62 -4.15
C GLU A 20 8.25 -9.09 -5.24
N ASP A 21 7.23 -9.87 -5.64
CA ASP A 21 6.23 -9.45 -6.63
C ASP A 21 5.30 -8.36 -6.08
N TYR A 22 5.10 -8.33 -4.77
CA TYR A 22 4.24 -7.36 -4.08
C TYR A 22 5.02 -6.16 -3.54
N LEU A 23 6.36 -6.25 -3.45
CA LEU A 23 7.19 -5.21 -2.85
C LEU A 23 7.11 -3.87 -3.61
N PRO A 24 7.21 -3.80 -4.95
CA PRO A 24 7.07 -2.55 -5.69
C PRO A 24 5.68 -1.90 -5.51
N LEU A 25 4.63 -2.73 -5.41
CA LEU A 25 3.27 -2.26 -5.19
C LEU A 25 3.14 -1.59 -3.81
N HIS A 26 3.63 -2.24 -2.76
CA HIS A 26 3.58 -1.68 -1.41
C HIS A 26 4.50 -0.47 -1.23
N GLN A 27 5.65 -0.43 -1.92
CA GLN A 27 6.51 0.75 -1.98
C GLN A 27 5.79 1.94 -2.63
N TRP A 28 5.13 1.73 -3.77
CA TRP A 28 4.32 2.77 -4.42
C TRP A 28 3.21 3.33 -3.51
N PHE A 29 2.55 2.46 -2.73
CA PHE A 29 1.55 2.90 -1.75
C PHE A 29 2.17 3.69 -0.58
N ASP A 30 3.34 3.32 -0.10
CA ASP A 30 4.00 3.98 1.03
C ASP A 30 4.63 5.33 0.60
N GLU A 31 5.17 5.42 -0.62
CA GLU A 31 5.68 6.65 -1.22
C GLU A 31 4.61 7.75 -1.34
N SER A 32 3.33 7.39 -1.46
CA SER A 32 2.22 8.37 -1.45
C SER A 32 2.06 9.12 -0.12
N LYS A 33 2.73 8.68 0.97
CA LYS A 33 2.73 9.38 2.26
C LYS A 33 3.68 10.57 2.29
N GLU A 34 4.70 10.61 1.43
CA GLU A 34 5.67 11.72 1.34
C GLU A 34 5.09 12.94 0.61
N ILE A 35 4.08 12.74 -0.26
CA ILE A 35 3.45 13.84 -1.03
C ILE A 35 2.28 14.48 -0.26
N THR A 36 1.76 13.83 0.79
CA THR A 36 0.64 14.38 1.57
C THR A 36 0.75 13.97 3.03
N ALA A 37 1.53 14.75 3.79
CA ALA A 37 1.52 14.77 5.25
C ALA A 37 0.22 15.41 5.81
N ASP A 38 -0.92 14.96 5.31
CA ASP A 38 -2.24 15.42 5.74
C ASP A 38 -3.21 14.24 5.82
N PHE A 39 -3.80 14.05 7.00
CA PHE A 39 -4.75 12.98 7.32
C PHE A 39 -6.02 12.98 6.43
N ARG A 40 -6.27 14.06 5.66
CA ARG A 40 -7.45 14.22 4.80
C ARG A 40 -7.44 13.37 3.51
N HIS A 41 -6.33 12.74 3.14
CA HIS A 41 -6.28 11.97 1.88
C HIS A 41 -7.07 10.64 1.91
N ARG A 42 -7.41 10.11 3.09
CA ARG A 42 -8.29 8.91 3.18
C ARG A 42 -9.71 9.18 2.66
N ALA A 43 -10.17 10.43 2.61
CA ALA A 43 -11.50 10.77 2.10
C ALA A 43 -11.55 10.87 0.56
N LEU A 44 -10.45 11.23 -0.11
CA LEU A 44 -10.49 11.58 -1.53
C LEU A 44 -10.62 10.39 -2.49
N ARG A 45 -10.37 9.15 -2.04
CA ARG A 45 -10.59 7.94 -2.85
C ARG A 45 -11.94 7.25 -2.60
N HIS A 46 -12.76 7.77 -1.68
CA HIS A 46 -14.11 7.28 -1.41
C HIS A 46 -15.21 8.00 -2.23
N HIS A 47 -14.87 8.56 -3.39
CA HIS A 47 -15.88 9.05 -4.34
C HIS A 47 -15.91 8.16 -5.58
N ALA A 48 -16.39 6.94 -5.41
CA ALA A 48 -16.95 6.11 -6.48
C ALA A 48 -17.93 5.11 -5.88
N LEU A 49 -19.10 5.58 -5.44
CA LEU A 49 -20.40 5.05 -5.86
C LEU A 49 -21.50 6.01 -5.39
N SER A 50 -22.55 6.09 -6.21
CA SER A 50 -23.83 6.73 -5.94
C SER A 50 -24.48 6.27 -4.64
#